data_AF-A0A832V1M1-F1
#
_entry.id   AF-A0A832V1M1-F1
#
_cell.length_a   1.000
_cell.length_b   1.000
_cell.length_c   1.000
_cell.angle_alpha   90.00
_cell.angle_beta   90.00
_cell.angle_gamma   90.00
#
_symmetry.space_group_name_H-M   'P 1'
#
loop_
_entity.id
_entity.type
_entity.pdbx_description
1 polymer ?
#
loop_
_entity_poly.entity_id
_entity_poly.type
_entity_poly.pdbx_seq_one_letter_code
_entity_poly.pdbx_strand_id
1 'polypeptide(L)'
;MAFAKSFIKEGSIEPRLYQETILDTAVNKNTLVVLPTGLGKTVIAALVAAKRLELNMVEGKILFLAPTKPLVEQHASSWKDIFKFPKEEFKVFTGLVSPQKRISEYDEARFIFATPQVIQNDVLANRFSMEHVVLLIVDEAHRTTGEYPYEFIARKYFEQANEKRLLALTASP
;
A
#
# COMPACT_ATOMS: atom_id res chain seq x y z
N MET A 1 17.17 10.25 7.52
CA MET A 1 16.58 10.51 6.20
C MET A 1 17.30 9.92 4.99
N ALA A 2 18.62 9.64 5.02
CA ALA A 2 19.36 9.15 3.84
C ALA A 2 18.87 7.80 3.25
N PHE A 3 18.16 7.01 4.05
CA PHE A 3 17.91 5.58 3.81
C PHE A 3 16.75 5.25 2.85
N ALA A 4 15.66 6.03 2.82
CA ALA A 4 14.53 5.75 1.90
C ALA A 4 14.86 5.96 0.41
N LYS A 5 15.98 6.64 0.10
CA LYS A 5 16.39 6.98 -1.28
C LYS A 5 16.91 5.79 -2.10
N SER A 6 17.22 4.66 -1.46
CA SER A 6 17.80 3.50 -2.15
C SER A 6 16.84 2.91 -3.21
N PHE A 7 15.54 2.83 -2.91
CA PHE A 7 14.52 2.25 -3.80
C PHE A 7 13.76 3.26 -4.66
N ILE A 8 13.88 4.56 -4.37
CA ILE A 8 13.18 5.63 -5.10
C ILE A 8 14.10 6.16 -6.21
N LYS A 9 13.56 6.39 -7.41
CA LYS A 9 14.29 6.99 -8.55
C LYS A 9 14.76 8.39 -8.18
N GLU A 10 15.99 8.70 -8.56
CA GLU A 10 16.56 10.02 -8.31
C GLU A 10 15.72 11.10 -9.01
N GLY A 11 15.48 12.23 -8.32
CA GLY A 11 14.63 13.32 -8.81
C GLY A 11 13.13 13.04 -8.86
N SER A 12 12.66 11.82 -8.56
CA SER A 12 11.21 11.50 -8.62
C SER A 12 10.41 12.05 -7.44
N ILE A 13 11.06 12.24 -6.28
CA ILE A 13 10.44 12.80 -5.07
C ILE A 13 11.42 13.77 -4.41
N GLU A 14 10.94 14.99 -4.13
CA GLU A 14 11.54 15.94 -3.20
C GLU A 14 10.59 16.13 -2.01
N PRO A 15 10.82 15.41 -0.88
CA PRO A 15 9.92 15.48 0.26
C PRO A 15 9.90 16.87 0.88
N ARG A 16 8.71 17.34 1.25
CA ARG A 16 8.55 18.54 2.09
C ARG A 16 8.73 18.16 3.57
N LEU A 17 9.15 19.10 4.40
CA LEU A 17 9.41 18.87 5.84
C LEU A 17 8.24 18.20 6.59
N TYR A 18 6.99 18.54 6.24
CA TYR A 18 5.83 17.90 6.87
C TYR A 18 5.67 16.43 6.44
N GLN A 19 6.01 16.08 5.19
CA GLN A 19 5.95 14.70 4.69
C GLN A 19 7.03 13.85 5.36
N GLU A 20 8.20 14.44 5.57
CA GLU A 20 9.30 13.90 6.36
C GLU A 20 8.92 13.64 7.81
N THR A 21 8.28 14.61 8.47
CA THR A 21 7.80 14.46 9.84
C THR A 21 6.75 13.34 9.96
N ILE A 22 5.84 13.26 8.97
CA ILE A 22 4.84 12.18 8.90
C ILE A 22 5.52 10.83 8.68
N LEU A 23 6.52 10.76 7.80
CA LEU A 23 7.30 9.54 7.54
C LEU A 23 7.93 8.99 8.82
N ASP A 24 8.60 9.83 9.60
CA ASP A 24 9.28 9.41 10.84
C ASP A 24 8.31 8.77 11.84
N THR A 25 7.07 9.24 11.87
CA THR A 25 5.99 8.64 12.67
C THR A 25 5.44 7.35 12.02
N ALA A 26 5.09 7.41 10.74
CA ALA A 26 4.37 6.36 10.02
C ALA A 26 5.20 5.09 9.77
N VAL A 27 6.53 5.18 9.82
CA VAL A 27 7.40 4.00 9.75
C VAL A 27 7.27 3.14 11.01
N ASN A 28 7.12 3.80 12.17
CA ASN A 28 7.20 3.17 13.49
C ASN A 28 5.84 3.00 14.17
N LYS A 29 4.79 3.66 13.68
CA LYS A 29 3.44 3.61 14.26
C LYS A 29 2.38 3.49 13.18
N ASN A 30 1.30 2.76 13.51
CA ASN A 30 0.11 2.78 12.66
C ASN A 30 -0.45 4.20 12.69
N THR A 31 -0.69 4.77 11.52
CA THR A 31 -0.91 6.21 11.39
C THR A 31 -2.07 6.48 10.45
N LEU A 32 -3.00 7.35 10.89
CA LEU A 32 -3.98 8.00 10.02
C LEU A 32 -3.43 9.37 9.62
N VAL A 33 -3.15 9.54 8.33
CA VAL A 33 -2.71 10.80 7.74
C VAL A 33 -3.92 11.53 7.16
N VAL A 34 -4.26 12.67 7.77
CA VAL A 34 -5.32 13.56 7.30
C VAL A 34 -4.67 14.77 6.63
N LEU A 35 -4.74 14.83 5.31
CA LEU A 35 -4.20 15.95 4.53
C LEU A 35 -5.11 16.27 3.35
N PRO A 36 -5.38 17.54 3.01
CA PRO A 36 -6.07 17.93 1.79
C PRO A 36 -5.54 17.23 0.52
N THR A 37 -6.39 17.14 -0.51
CA THR A 37 -5.98 16.70 -1.84
C THR A 37 -4.86 17.62 -2.38
N GLY A 38 -3.97 17.06 -3.21
CA GLY A 38 -2.85 17.80 -3.78
C GLY A 38 -1.64 18.01 -2.85
N LEU A 39 -1.70 17.64 -1.57
CA LEU A 39 -0.55 17.75 -0.64
C LEU A 39 0.37 16.51 -0.59
N GLY A 40 0.20 15.57 -1.53
CA GLY A 40 1.11 14.45 -1.73
C GLY A 40 0.92 13.28 -0.76
N LYS A 41 -0.32 12.90 -0.44
CA LYS A 41 -0.61 11.68 0.36
C LYS A 41 0.03 10.43 -0.27
N THR A 42 -0.06 10.28 -1.59
CA THR A 42 0.57 9.18 -2.35
C THR A 42 2.11 9.18 -2.21
N VAL A 43 2.73 10.37 -2.13
CA VAL A 43 4.19 10.51 -1.92
C VAL A 43 4.57 10.06 -0.52
N ILE A 44 3.81 10.45 0.50
CA ILE A 44 4.02 9.97 1.88
C ILE A 44 3.95 8.44 1.93
N ALA A 45 2.93 7.84 1.30
CA ALA A 45 2.80 6.39 1.25
C ALA A 45 3.98 5.71 0.53
N ALA A 46 4.49 6.30 -0.56
CA ALA A 46 5.67 5.79 -1.26
C ALA A 46 6.92 5.85 -0.36
N LEU A 47 7.14 6.95 0.37
CA LEU A 47 8.26 7.08 1.30
C LEU A 47 8.19 6.05 2.43
N VAL A 48 7.01 5.83 3.01
CA VAL A 48 6.80 4.82 4.06
C VAL A 48 7.02 3.42 3.50
N ALA A 49 6.53 3.12 2.30
CA ALA A 49 6.72 1.84 1.64
C ALA A 49 8.19 1.55 1.36
N ALA A 50 8.95 2.50 0.82
CA ALA A 50 10.38 2.36 0.61
C ALA A 50 11.11 2.05 1.92
N LYS A 51 10.78 2.76 3.01
CA LYS A 51 11.42 2.55 4.30
C LYS A 51 11.03 1.21 4.93
N ARG A 52 9.78 0.76 4.79
CA ARG A 52 9.35 -0.56 5.27
C ARG A 52 10.00 -1.70 4.48
N LEU A 53 10.14 -1.58 3.16
CA LEU A 53 10.87 -2.57 2.36
C LEU A 53 12.34 -2.68 2.81
N GLU A 54 12.98 -1.54 3.10
CA GLU A 54 14.36 -1.51 3.56
C GLU A 54 14.53 -2.22 4.92
N LEU A 55 13.65 -1.91 5.87
CA LEU A 55 13.66 -2.55 7.20
C LEU A 55 13.39 -4.06 7.16
N ASN A 56 12.77 -4.55 6.10
CA ASN A 56 12.40 -5.96 5.91
C ASN A 56 13.24 -6.63 4.82
N MET A 57 14.48 -6.18 4.61
CA MET A 57 15.47 -6.78 3.70
C MET A 57 14.94 -7.06 2.29
N VAL A 58 13.94 -6.29 1.82
CA VAL A 58 13.34 -6.47 0.49
C VAL A 58 12.61 -7.81 0.32
N GLU A 59 12.19 -8.47 1.40
CA GLU A 59 11.37 -9.70 1.33
C GLU A 59 9.87 -9.43 1.47
N GLY A 60 9.50 -8.22 1.92
CA GLY A 60 8.11 -7.83 2.15
C GLY A 60 7.31 -7.42 0.92
N LYS A 61 5.99 -7.56 1.02
CA LYS A 61 4.99 -7.04 0.08
C LYS A 61 4.32 -5.78 0.62
N ILE A 62 3.99 -4.84 -0.27
CA ILE A 62 3.22 -3.63 0.03
C ILE A 62 1.82 -3.81 -0.53
N LEU A 63 0.81 -3.69 0.31
CA LEU A 63 -0.59 -3.76 -0.09
C LEU A 63 -1.22 -2.36 -0.04
N PHE A 64 -1.55 -1.80 -1.20
CA PHE A 64 -2.22 -0.53 -1.34
C PHE A 64 -3.67 -0.73 -1.77
N LEU A 65 -4.60 -0.30 -0.92
CA LEU A 65 -6.03 -0.34 -1.21
C LEU A 65 -6.57 1.03 -1.57
N ALA A 66 -7.33 1.09 -2.67
CA ALA A 66 -8.08 2.28 -3.05
C ALA A 66 -9.51 1.91 -3.46
N PRO A 67 -10.50 2.80 -3.29
CA PRO A 67 -11.91 2.43 -3.37
C PRO A 67 -12.40 2.14 -4.80
N THR A 68 -11.70 2.62 -5.83
CA THR A 68 -12.14 2.50 -7.23
C THR A 68 -11.00 2.01 -8.13
N LYS A 69 -11.37 1.33 -9.23
CA LYS A 69 -10.42 0.87 -10.24
C LYS A 69 -9.53 2.01 -10.78
N PRO A 70 -10.07 3.18 -11.20
CA PRO A 70 -9.22 4.27 -11.69
C PRO A 70 -8.18 4.74 -10.67
N LEU A 71 -8.53 4.82 -9.39
CA LEU A 71 -7.58 5.21 -8.34
C LEU A 71 -6.48 4.16 -8.15
N VAL A 72 -6.85 2.88 -8.15
CA VAL A 72 -5.89 1.76 -8.09
C VAL A 72 -4.90 1.83 -9.25
N GLU A 73 -5.39 2.00 -10.48
CA GLU A 73 -4.55 2.09 -11.68
C GLU A 73 -3.66 3.34 -11.66
N GLN A 74 -4.19 4.48 -11.22
CA GLN A 74 -3.44 5.73 -11.08
C GLN A 74 -2.29 5.60 -10.08
N HIS A 75 -2.55 5.05 -8.89
CA HIS A 75 -1.52 4.86 -7.86
C HIS A 75 -0.45 3.88 -8.34
N ALA A 76 -0.84 2.77 -8.97
CA ALA A 76 0.10 1.80 -9.53
C ALA A 76 0.99 2.41 -10.61
N SER A 77 0.41 3.20 -11.53
CA SER A 77 1.17 3.91 -12.56
C SER A 77 2.17 4.89 -11.95
N SER A 78 1.70 5.73 -11.02
CA SER A 78 2.55 6.71 -10.33
C SER A 78 3.72 6.04 -9.61
N TRP A 79 3.48 4.91 -8.94
CA TRP A 79 4.52 4.20 -8.20
C TRP A 79 5.54 3.51 -9.12
N LYS A 80 5.13 3.02 -10.30
CA LYS A 80 6.08 2.52 -11.31
C LYS A 80 7.05 3.60 -11.78
N ASP A 81 6.62 4.86 -11.79
CA ASP A 81 7.46 6.00 -12.15
C ASP A 81 8.37 6.43 -11.00
N ILE A 82 7.93 6.27 -9.74
CA ILE A 82 8.68 6.64 -8.54
C ILE A 82 9.75 5.61 -8.16
N PHE A 83 9.45 4.31 -8.25
CA PHE A 83 10.30 3.25 -7.70
C PHE A 83 11.29 2.66 -8.72
N LYS A 84 12.43 2.16 -8.24
CA LYS A 84 13.50 1.50 -9.02
C LYS A 84 13.29 -0.01 -9.23
N PHE A 85 12.09 -0.54 -8.92
CA PHE A 85 11.78 -1.96 -9.08
C PHE A 85 11.31 -2.30 -10.50
N PRO A 86 11.46 -3.56 -10.96
CA PRO A 86 10.87 -4.04 -12.21
C PRO A 86 9.36 -3.78 -12.27
N LYS A 87 8.85 -3.39 -13.44
CA LYS A 87 7.43 -3.00 -13.59
C LYS A 87 6.48 -4.16 -13.35
N GLU A 88 6.98 -5.37 -13.53
CA GLU A 88 6.29 -6.65 -13.39
C GLU A 88 5.94 -6.96 -11.93
N GLU A 89 6.68 -6.40 -10.98
CA GLU A 89 6.43 -6.56 -9.53
C GLU A 89 5.27 -5.68 -9.01
N PHE A 90 4.75 -4.77 -9.84
CA PHE A 90 3.62 -3.89 -9.53
C PHE A 90 2.35 -4.45 -10.15
N LYS A 91 1.62 -5.24 -9.37
CA LYS A 91 0.38 -5.89 -9.81
C LYS A 91 -0.85 -5.07 -9.43
N VAL A 92 -1.83 -5.05 -10.34
CA VAL A 92 -3.12 -4.37 -10.16
C VAL A 92 -4.21 -5.43 -10.12
N PHE A 93 -4.92 -5.53 -9.00
CA PHE A 93 -6.00 -6.50 -8.80
C PHE A 93 -7.34 -5.80 -8.66
N THR A 94 -8.14 -5.90 -9.70
CA THR A 94 -9.53 -5.42 -9.74
C THR A 94 -10.46 -6.57 -10.13
N GLY A 95 -11.78 -6.34 -10.08
CA GLY A 95 -12.77 -7.38 -10.42
C GLY A 95 -12.69 -7.92 -11.86
N LEU A 96 -11.87 -7.31 -12.74
CA LEU A 96 -11.65 -7.77 -14.11
C LEU A 96 -10.56 -8.84 -14.24
N VAL A 97 -9.68 -8.97 -13.25
CA VAL A 97 -8.63 -10.00 -13.25
C VAL A 97 -9.24 -11.28 -12.71
N SER A 98 -9.13 -12.40 -13.41
CA SER A 98 -9.70 -13.67 -12.93
C SER A 98 -8.99 -14.14 -11.65
N PRO A 99 -9.69 -14.84 -10.73
CA PRO A 99 -9.06 -15.37 -9.52
C PRO A 99 -7.83 -16.25 -9.80
N GLN A 100 -7.89 -17.11 -10.83
CA GLN A 100 -6.77 -17.98 -11.19
C GLN A 100 -5.52 -17.18 -11.57
N LYS A 101 -5.68 -16.10 -12.33
CA LYS A 101 -4.57 -15.22 -12.71
C LYS A 101 -3.99 -14.47 -11.50
N ARG A 102 -4.83 -14.05 -10.54
CA ARG A 102 -4.36 -13.38 -9.33
C ARG A 102 -3.51 -14.30 -8.46
N ILE A 103 -3.92 -15.56 -8.29
CA ILE A 103 -3.16 -16.56 -7.52
C ILE A 103 -1.72 -16.65 -8.03
N SER A 104 -1.52 -16.83 -9.34
CA SER A 104 -0.18 -16.92 -9.92
C SER A 104 0.62 -15.62 -9.82
N GLU A 105 -0.04 -14.46 -9.79
CA GLU A 105 0.63 -13.16 -9.76
C GLU A 105 0.98 -12.69 -8.33
N TYR A 106 0.34 -13.25 -7.30
CA TYR A 106 0.60 -12.84 -5.92
C TYR A 106 2.04 -13.09 -5.49
N ASP A 107 2.64 -14.21 -5.88
CA ASP A 107 4.00 -14.57 -5.48
C ASP A 107 5.03 -13.62 -6.09
N GLU A 108 4.85 -13.25 -7.35
CA GLU A 108 5.69 -12.28 -8.08
C GLU A 108 5.48 -10.82 -7.63
N ALA A 109 4.37 -10.52 -6.96
CA ALA A 109 4.03 -9.15 -6.60
C ALA A 109 4.88 -8.65 -5.42
N ARG A 110 5.52 -7.48 -5.59
CA ARG A 110 6.05 -6.70 -4.46
C ARG A 110 5.10 -5.59 -4.07
N PHE A 111 4.50 -4.93 -5.06
CA PHE A 111 3.52 -3.88 -4.86
C PHE A 111 2.18 -4.35 -5.39
N ILE A 112 1.22 -4.52 -4.49
CA ILE A 112 -0.13 -4.94 -4.80
C ILE A 112 -1.04 -3.72 -4.68
N PHE A 113 -1.63 -3.29 -5.78
CA PHE A 113 -2.65 -2.25 -5.79
C PHE A 113 -4.00 -2.92 -6.06
N ALA A 114 -4.96 -2.76 -5.17
CA ALA A 114 -6.22 -3.49 -5.29
C ALA A 114 -7.43 -2.72 -4.79
N THR A 115 -8.60 -3.09 -5.33
CA THR A 115 -9.85 -2.69 -4.69
C THR A 115 -10.11 -3.56 -3.46
N PRO A 116 -10.69 -3.00 -2.39
CA PRO A 116 -10.91 -3.72 -1.13
C PRO A 116 -11.67 -5.04 -1.30
N GLN A 117 -12.73 -5.05 -2.11
CA GLN A 117 -13.55 -6.24 -2.33
C GLN A 117 -12.75 -7.43 -2.90
N VAL A 118 -11.77 -7.18 -3.76
CA VAL A 118 -10.95 -8.25 -4.36
C VAL A 118 -10.10 -8.91 -3.27
N ILE A 119 -9.43 -8.11 -2.46
CA ILE A 119 -8.59 -8.63 -1.37
C ILE A 119 -9.42 -9.35 -0.31
N GLN A 120 -10.57 -8.79 0.08
CA GLN A 120 -11.48 -9.47 1.01
C GLN A 120 -11.88 -10.86 0.47
N ASN A 121 -12.30 -10.94 -0.79
CA ASN A 121 -12.73 -12.20 -1.41
C ASN A 121 -11.58 -13.22 -1.49
N ASP A 122 -10.36 -12.79 -1.81
CA ASP A 122 -9.22 -13.69 -1.94
C ASP A 122 -8.66 -14.15 -0.60
N VAL A 123 -8.73 -13.32 0.44
CA VAL A 123 -8.42 -13.74 1.81
C VAL A 123 -9.45 -14.75 2.31
N LEU A 124 -10.75 -14.49 2.11
CA LEU A 124 -11.83 -15.43 2.50
C LEU A 124 -11.72 -16.78 1.78
N ALA A 125 -11.28 -16.77 0.52
CA ALA A 125 -11.09 -17.97 -0.28
C ALA A 125 -9.71 -18.64 -0.09
N ASN A 126 -8.90 -18.17 0.86
CA ASN A 126 -7.52 -18.65 1.10
C ASN A 126 -6.62 -18.61 -0.15
N ARG A 127 -6.83 -17.63 -1.03
CA ARG A 127 -6.03 -17.40 -2.25
C ARG A 127 -4.89 -16.41 -2.03
N PHE A 128 -4.96 -15.62 -0.96
CA PHE A 128 -3.96 -14.63 -0.60
C PHE A 128 -3.74 -14.63 0.90
N SER A 129 -2.48 -14.81 1.32
CA SER A 129 -2.02 -14.68 2.71
C SER A 129 -1.39 -13.31 2.93
N MET A 130 -1.67 -12.69 4.08
CA MET A 130 -1.06 -11.42 4.46
C MET A 130 0.25 -11.57 5.24
N GLU A 131 0.73 -12.80 5.45
CA GLU A 131 1.92 -13.10 6.25
C GLU A 131 3.14 -12.23 5.90
N HIS A 132 3.40 -12.07 4.60
CA HIS A 132 4.54 -11.28 4.08
C HIS A 132 4.19 -9.84 3.74
N VAL A 133 3.00 -9.34 4.08
CA VAL A 133 2.62 -7.94 3.85
C VAL A 133 3.22 -7.07 4.96
N VAL A 134 4.24 -6.28 4.65
CA VAL A 134 4.98 -5.47 5.63
C VAL A 134 4.42 -4.06 5.83
N LEU A 135 3.48 -3.69 4.96
CA LEU A 135 2.75 -2.42 4.99
C LEU A 135 1.40 -2.57 4.30
N LEU A 136 0.33 -2.30 5.04
CA LEU A 136 -1.02 -2.12 4.53
C LEU A 136 -1.32 -0.61 4.44
N ILE A 137 -1.66 -0.14 3.23
CA ILE A 137 -2.06 1.23 2.95
C ILE A 137 -3.54 1.26 2.59
N VAL A 138 -4.31 2.13 3.22
CA VAL A 138 -5.74 2.29 2.99
C VAL A 138 -6.01 3.73 2.56
N ASP A 139 -6.34 3.93 1.28
CA ASP A 139 -6.71 5.23 0.72
C ASP A 139 -8.21 5.50 0.88
N GLU A 140 -8.56 6.78 1.01
CA GLU A 140 -9.91 7.26 1.35
C GLU A 140 -10.47 6.58 2.61
N ALA A 141 -9.66 6.57 3.67
CA ALA A 141 -9.95 5.86 4.92
C ALA A 141 -11.27 6.29 5.61
N HIS A 142 -11.79 7.49 5.33
CA HIS A 142 -13.12 7.93 5.78
C HIS A 142 -14.26 7.04 5.26
N ARG A 143 -14.02 6.24 4.22
CA ARG A 143 -14.98 5.24 3.73
C ARG A 143 -15.12 4.03 4.65
N THR A 144 -14.30 3.92 5.70
CA THR A 144 -14.35 2.83 6.69
C THR A 144 -15.54 3.04 7.65
N THR A 145 -16.75 3.06 7.12
CA THR A 145 -18.00 3.14 7.89
C THR A 145 -18.87 1.93 7.58
N GLY A 146 -19.59 1.43 8.59
CA GLY A 146 -20.40 0.21 8.45
C GLY A 146 -19.56 -1.04 8.13
N GLU A 147 -20.09 -1.90 7.27
CA GLU A 147 -19.46 -3.18 6.87
C GLU A 147 -18.49 -3.03 5.69
N TYR A 148 -17.80 -1.90 5.58
CA TYR A 148 -16.88 -1.67 4.48
C TYR A 148 -15.69 -2.66 4.55
N PRO A 149 -15.21 -3.24 3.43
CA PRO A 149 -14.24 -4.33 3.49
C PRO A 149 -12.89 -3.98 4.12
N TYR A 150 -12.58 -2.69 4.28
CA TYR A 150 -11.37 -2.25 4.99
C TYR A 150 -11.30 -2.77 6.44
N GLU A 151 -12.43 -2.87 7.16
CA GLU A 151 -12.45 -3.42 8.53
C GLU A 151 -11.98 -4.87 8.53
N PHE A 152 -12.60 -5.70 7.69
CA PHE A 152 -12.27 -7.11 7.58
C PHE A 152 -10.79 -7.32 7.20
N ILE A 153 -10.31 -6.54 6.22
CA ILE A 153 -8.93 -6.63 5.74
C ILE A 153 -7.95 -6.22 6.82
N ALA A 154 -8.21 -5.12 7.53
CA ALA A 154 -7.36 -4.67 8.62
C ALA A 154 -7.30 -5.73 9.74
N ARG A 155 -8.44 -6.29 10.13
CA ARG A 155 -8.49 -7.37 11.13
C ARG A 155 -7.64 -8.57 10.70
N LYS A 156 -7.84 -9.07 9.48
CA LYS A 156 -7.06 -10.19 8.94
C LYS A 156 -5.56 -9.88 8.81
N TYR A 157 -5.23 -8.64 8.46
CA TYR A 157 -3.85 -8.16 8.42
C TYR A 157 -3.18 -8.24 9.79
N PHE A 158 -3.84 -7.76 10.85
CA PHE A 158 -3.32 -7.85 12.21
C PHE A 158 -3.28 -9.27 12.76
N GLU A 159 -4.11 -10.20 12.24
CA GLU A 159 -4.05 -11.62 12.59
C GLU A 159 -2.86 -12.34 11.91
N GLN A 160 -2.61 -12.06 10.63
CA GLN A 160 -1.72 -12.88 9.79
C GLN A 160 -0.32 -12.30 9.56
N ALA A 161 -0.18 -10.98 9.41
CA ALA A 161 1.09 -10.40 8.96
C ALA A 161 2.18 -10.52 10.03
N ASN A 162 3.38 -10.96 9.64
CA ASN A 162 4.50 -11.06 10.57
C ASN A 162 4.97 -9.66 11.03
N GLU A 163 5.03 -8.73 10.08
CA GLU A 163 5.61 -7.40 10.24
C GLU A 163 4.60 -6.29 10.00
N LYS A 164 3.86 -5.91 11.05
CA LYS A 164 2.60 -5.17 10.94
C LYS A 164 2.82 -3.65 10.90
N ARG A 165 2.45 -3.00 9.80
CA ARG A 165 2.30 -1.55 9.70
C ARG A 165 1.07 -1.16 8.88
N LEU A 166 0.20 -0.34 9.46
CA LEU A 166 -0.96 0.23 8.77
C LEU A 166 -0.80 1.74 8.58
N LEU A 167 -0.98 2.20 7.34
CA LEU A 167 -1.03 3.61 6.97
C LEU A 167 -2.40 3.90 6.35
N ALA A 168 -3.23 4.68 7.04
CA ALA A 168 -4.50 5.15 6.52
C ALA A 168 -4.33 6.57 5.97
N LEU A 169 -4.91 6.85 4.81
CA LEU A 169 -4.84 8.15 4.13
C LEU A 169 -6.25 8.68 3.92
N THR A 170 -6.49 9.95 4.25
CA THR A 170 -7.76 10.61 3.92
C THR A 170 -7.61 12.12 3.73
N ALA A 171 -8.49 12.72 2.93
CA ALA A 171 -8.60 14.17 2.79
C ALA A 171 -9.49 14.83 3.85
N SER A 172 -10.47 14.08 4.35
CA SER A 172 -11.42 14.46 5.39
C SER A 172 -11.69 13.22 6.25
N PRO A 173 -11.65 13.29 7.58
CA PRO A 173 -12.02 12.16 8.43
C PRO A 173 -13.53 11.88 8.38
#